data_AF-A0A180ET90-F1
#
_entry.id   AF-A0A180ET90-F1
#
_cell.length_a   1.000
_cell.length_b   1.000
_cell.length_c   1.000
_cell.angle_alpha   90.00
_cell.angle_beta   90.00
_cell.angle_gamma   90.00
#
_symmetry.space_group_name_H-M   'P 1'
#
loop_
_entity.id
_entity.type
_entity.pdbx_description
1 polymer ?
#
loop_
_entity_poly.entity_id
_entity_poly.type
_entity_poly.pdbx_seq_one_letter_code
_entity_poly.pdbx_strand_id
1 'polypeptide(L)'
;MAYNFAASAQVGVNNPDPEQALDVSGKIRVTDDATLPSNGTIRYNDSEQSFEGFTNGEWQTFNKAATPENVDFRQIYETSSAADGNWKLMRNQASPTSGFAQSITSVPSGKKFLVTMVECVARDEQPNEFFYACVSPSRSPFTDQFGLRNPRIYLSGNSNNGNTVVHANRTPLMTIHAGDWLAVWNSSNSQTSLRIVVTGFMVDADATDDYFSY
;
A
#
# COMPACT_ATOMS: atom_id res chain seq x y z
N MET A 1 37.59 56.36 -0.32
CA MET A 1 37.05 55.20 0.42
C MET A 1 36.34 54.33 -0.58
N ALA A 2 36.75 53.06 -0.71
CA ALA A 2 36.03 52.09 -1.53
C ALA A 2 35.12 51.28 -0.61
N TYR A 3 33.81 51.25 -0.90
CA TYR A 3 32.86 50.41 -0.19
C TYR A 3 32.92 49.01 -0.79
N ASN A 4 33.40 48.03 -0.03
CA ASN A 4 33.29 46.62 -0.37
C ASN A 4 31.85 46.18 -0.08
N PHE A 5 31.05 46.01 -1.12
CA PHE A 5 29.79 45.28 -1.00
C PHE A 5 30.12 43.79 -0.97
N ALA A 6 30.08 43.19 0.22
CA ALA A 6 29.96 41.75 0.34
C ALA A 6 28.54 41.39 -0.10
N ALA A 7 28.37 41.04 -1.39
CA ALA A 7 27.12 40.43 -1.84
C ALA A 7 26.96 39.10 -1.10
N SER A 8 25.93 38.97 -0.25
CA SER A 8 25.61 37.66 0.32
C SER A 8 25.21 36.74 -0.83
N ALA A 9 25.70 35.51 -0.80
CA ALA A 9 25.50 34.53 -1.88
C ALA A 9 24.07 33.96 -1.93
N GLN A 10 23.08 34.67 -1.37
CA GLN A 10 21.69 34.23 -1.26
C GLN A 10 20.83 35.07 -2.21
N VAL A 11 20.03 34.39 -3.03
CA VAL A 11 19.07 35.03 -3.94
C VAL A 11 17.67 34.82 -3.38
N GLY A 12 17.09 35.90 -2.85
CA GLY A 12 15.68 35.98 -2.51
C GLY A 12 14.86 36.49 -3.70
N VAL A 13 13.87 35.73 -4.15
CA VAL A 13 12.87 36.18 -5.12
C VAL A 13 11.56 36.42 -4.37
N ASN A 14 11.17 37.69 -4.28
CA ASN A 14 10.01 38.15 -3.49
C ASN A 14 10.13 37.86 -1.97
N ASN A 15 11.35 37.65 -1.46
CA ASN A 15 11.66 37.56 -0.04
C ASN A 15 12.91 38.43 0.27
N PRO A 16 12.78 39.52 1.05
CA PRO A 16 13.91 40.38 1.39
C PRO A 16 14.89 39.74 2.39
N ASP A 17 14.46 38.70 3.10
CA ASP A 17 15.24 37.99 4.13
C ASP A 17 15.32 36.49 3.77
N PRO A 18 16.07 36.11 2.72
CA PRO A 18 16.15 34.73 2.27
C PRO A 18 16.82 33.83 3.32
N GLU A 19 16.16 32.75 3.71
CA GLU A 19 16.71 31.79 4.69
C GLU A 19 17.67 30.78 4.06
N GLN A 20 17.58 30.59 2.74
CA GLN A 20 18.37 29.64 1.96
C GLN A 20 19.07 30.33 0.79
N ALA A 21 19.99 29.62 0.12
CA ALA A 21 20.73 30.17 -1.03
C ALA A 21 19.81 30.59 -2.19
N LEU A 22 18.69 29.90 -2.39
CA LEU A 22 17.58 30.31 -3.24
C LEU A 22 16.31 30.22 -2.41
N ASP A 23 15.64 31.36 -2.23
CA ASP A 23 14.40 31.48 -1.46
C ASP A 23 13.35 32.17 -2.32
N VAL A 24 12.26 31.47 -2.64
CA VAL A 24 11.19 31.98 -3.51
C VAL A 24 9.88 31.99 -2.72
N SER A 25 9.42 33.17 -2.35
CA SER A 25 8.12 33.37 -1.69
C SER A 25 7.02 33.49 -2.75
N GLY A 26 6.75 32.38 -3.44
CA GLY A 26 5.81 32.29 -4.55
C GLY A 26 5.86 30.96 -5.31
N LYS A 27 5.13 30.88 -6.42
CA LYS A 27 5.17 29.70 -7.30
C LYS A 27 6.36 29.79 -8.24
N ILE A 28 7.01 28.66 -8.48
CA ILE A 28 7.99 28.50 -9.57
C ILE A 28 7.28 27.75 -10.71
N ARG A 29 7.34 28.30 -11.92
CA ARG A 29 6.96 27.58 -13.14
C ARG A 29 8.23 27.05 -13.78
N VAL A 30 8.35 25.73 -13.86
CA VAL A 30 9.45 25.04 -14.51
C VAL A 30 8.91 24.48 -15.83
N THR A 31 9.72 24.52 -16.89
CA THR A 31 9.43 23.91 -18.19
C THR A 31 10.66 23.14 -18.66
N ASP A 32 10.47 22.26 -19.64
CA ASP A 32 11.60 21.67 -20.37
C ASP A 32 12.18 22.67 -21.39
N ASP A 33 13.41 22.44 -21.82
CA ASP A 33 14.07 23.18 -22.91
C ASP A 33 14.95 22.24 -23.76
N ALA A 34 15.73 22.80 -24.71
CA ALA A 34 16.61 22.02 -25.58
C ALA A 34 18.03 21.83 -25.01
N THR A 35 18.29 22.31 -23.79
CA THR A 35 19.61 22.23 -23.15
C THR A 35 19.83 20.82 -22.63
N LEU A 36 21.02 20.26 -22.87
CA LEU A 36 21.38 18.96 -22.31
C LEU A 36 21.37 19.04 -20.77
N PRO A 37 20.62 18.17 -20.07
CA PRO A 37 20.55 18.22 -18.62
C PRO A 37 21.86 17.75 -17.98
N SER A 38 22.07 18.17 -16.74
CA SER A 38 23.12 17.65 -15.86
C SER A 38 22.52 17.22 -14.53
N ASN A 39 23.23 16.37 -13.78
CA ASN A 39 22.71 15.87 -12.50
C ASN A 39 22.31 17.04 -11.58
N GLY A 40 21.10 16.98 -11.03
CA GLY A 40 20.49 18.06 -10.22
C GLY A 40 19.56 19.00 -10.99
N THR A 41 19.36 18.79 -12.29
CA THR A 41 18.37 19.57 -13.08
C THR A 41 16.95 19.15 -12.71
N ILE A 42 16.01 20.10 -12.67
CA ILE A 42 14.57 19.84 -12.50
C ILE A 42 13.83 20.37 -13.72
N ARG A 43 12.83 19.64 -14.22
CA ARG A 43 11.91 20.10 -15.26
C ARG A 43 10.47 19.72 -14.99
N TYR A 44 9.58 20.27 -15.81
CA TYR A 44 8.24 19.74 -16.01
C TYR A 44 8.14 19.14 -17.41
N ASN A 45 7.90 17.82 -17.48
CA ASN A 45 7.69 17.09 -18.73
C ASN A 45 6.20 17.21 -19.11
N ASP A 46 5.91 18.03 -20.12
CA ASP A 46 4.53 18.33 -20.52
C ASP A 46 3.81 17.11 -21.12
N SER A 47 4.54 16.21 -21.80
CA SER A 47 3.96 14.99 -22.36
C SER A 47 3.55 13.98 -21.31
N GLU A 48 4.31 13.86 -20.22
CA GLU A 48 4.02 12.95 -19.11
C GLU A 48 3.24 13.62 -17.98
N GLN A 49 3.01 14.93 -18.09
CA GLN A 49 2.37 15.78 -17.08
C GLN A 49 3.03 15.64 -15.70
N SER A 50 4.37 15.61 -15.67
CA SER A 50 5.13 15.21 -14.49
C SER A 50 6.30 16.16 -14.20
N PHE A 51 6.66 16.29 -12.91
CA PHE A 51 7.90 16.93 -12.51
C PHE A 51 9.00 15.88 -12.44
N GLU A 52 10.17 16.19 -12.98
CA GLU A 52 11.29 15.26 -13.06
C GLU A 52 12.58 15.90 -12.58
N GLY A 53 13.43 15.10 -11.95
CA GLY A 53 14.82 15.44 -11.62
C GLY A 53 15.78 14.60 -12.44
N PHE A 54 16.82 15.22 -13.01
CA PHE A 54 17.87 14.49 -13.71
C PHE A 54 18.95 14.05 -12.73
N THR A 55 19.21 12.75 -12.64
CA THR A 55 20.26 12.19 -11.77
C THR A 55 20.81 10.90 -12.38
N ASN A 56 22.09 10.62 -12.15
CA ASN A 56 22.79 9.46 -12.72
C ASN A 56 22.64 9.31 -14.25
N GLY A 57 22.47 10.42 -14.97
CA GLY A 57 22.33 10.40 -16.43
C GLY A 57 20.91 10.13 -16.96
N GLU A 58 19.90 10.07 -16.09
CA GLU A 58 18.51 9.78 -16.47
C GLU A 58 17.51 10.71 -15.74
N TRP A 59 16.33 10.88 -16.32
CA TRP A 59 15.22 11.61 -15.68
C TRP A 59 14.46 10.69 -14.71
N GLN A 60 14.11 11.22 -13.53
CA GLN A 60 13.38 10.53 -12.47
C GLN A 60 12.16 11.36 -12.07
N THR A 61 10.97 10.77 -12.08
CA THR A 61 9.72 11.49 -11.81
C THR A 61 9.47 11.70 -10.30
N PHE A 62 9.13 12.92 -9.89
CA PHE A 62 8.83 13.27 -8.49
C PHE A 62 7.38 13.00 -8.07
N ASN A 63 6.46 13.09 -9.03
CA ASN A 63 5.01 13.09 -8.79
C ASN A 63 4.30 11.95 -9.52
N LYS A 64 5.00 10.86 -9.89
CA LYS A 64 4.33 9.64 -10.34
C LYS A 64 3.53 9.12 -9.15
N ALA A 65 2.26 9.53 -9.07
CA ALA A 65 1.32 8.95 -8.14
C ALA A 65 1.28 7.46 -8.48
N ALA A 66 1.84 6.62 -7.61
CA ALA A 66 1.96 5.19 -7.79
C ALA A 66 0.60 4.48 -7.63
N THR A 67 -0.43 4.98 -8.32
CA THR A 67 -1.55 4.14 -8.71
C THR A 67 -1.33 3.85 -10.19
N PRO A 68 -0.59 2.77 -10.53
CA PRO A 68 -0.47 2.33 -11.91
C PRO A 68 -1.83 2.30 -12.61
N GLU A 69 -1.82 2.50 -13.92
CA GLU A 69 -2.97 2.12 -14.73
C GLU A 69 -3.31 0.63 -14.44
N ASN A 70 -4.60 0.27 -14.42
CA ASN A 70 -5.08 -1.08 -14.11
C ASN A 70 -4.94 -1.57 -12.66
N VAL A 71 -4.76 -0.66 -11.69
CA VAL A 71 -4.94 -1.00 -10.27
C VAL A 71 -6.40 -1.01 -9.87
N ASP A 72 -6.83 -2.13 -9.30
CA ASP A 72 -8.18 -2.32 -8.80
C ASP A 72 -8.14 -2.57 -7.29
N PHE A 73 -8.61 -1.58 -6.52
CA PHE A 73 -8.67 -1.65 -5.05
C PHE A 73 -9.63 -2.77 -4.61
N ARG A 74 -9.23 -3.60 -3.64
CA ARG A 74 -10.07 -4.69 -3.13
C ARG A 74 -10.09 -4.75 -1.62
N GLN A 75 -11.29 -5.00 -1.08
CA GLN A 75 -11.50 -5.44 0.29
C GLN A 75 -12.09 -6.85 0.28
N ILE A 76 -11.36 -7.80 0.84
CA ILE A 76 -11.76 -9.20 0.99
C ILE A 76 -11.97 -9.44 2.48
N TYR A 77 -13.07 -10.05 2.88
CA TYR A 77 -13.42 -10.20 4.29
C TYR A 77 -14.02 -11.57 4.63
N GLU A 78 -13.84 -11.95 5.89
CA GLU A 78 -14.52 -13.06 6.55
C GLU A 78 -15.32 -12.47 7.73
N THR A 79 -16.63 -12.70 7.76
CA THR A 79 -17.51 -12.02 8.72
C THR A 79 -17.67 -12.79 10.03
N SER A 80 -17.40 -14.09 10.05
CA SER A 80 -17.51 -14.90 11.27
C SER A 80 -16.60 -16.13 11.22
N SER A 81 -15.31 -15.91 11.49
CA SER A 81 -14.37 -17.01 11.70
C SER A 81 -14.48 -17.51 13.14
N ALA A 82 -15.22 -18.60 13.36
CA ALA A 82 -15.32 -19.27 14.65
C ALA A 82 -13.95 -19.73 15.19
N ALA A 83 -13.79 -19.73 16.52
CA ALA A 83 -12.59 -20.17 17.24
C ALA A 83 -12.47 -21.71 17.28
N ASP A 84 -12.38 -22.33 16.11
CA ASP A 84 -12.37 -23.79 15.93
C ASP A 84 -11.01 -24.34 15.50
N GLY A 85 -10.01 -23.49 15.28
CA GLY A 85 -8.69 -23.88 14.80
C GLY A 85 -8.69 -24.34 13.34
N ASN A 86 -9.82 -24.22 12.62
CA ASN A 86 -9.92 -24.58 11.22
C ASN A 86 -9.66 -23.37 10.34
N TRP A 87 -8.98 -23.63 9.23
CA TRP A 87 -8.76 -22.60 8.22
C TRP A 87 -10.00 -22.44 7.33
N LYS A 88 -10.28 -21.19 6.95
CA LYS A 88 -11.43 -20.77 6.17
C LYS A 88 -10.97 -19.89 5.02
N LEU A 89 -11.57 -20.07 3.85
CA LEU A 89 -11.27 -19.21 2.71
C LEU A 89 -12.02 -17.89 2.84
N MET A 90 -11.31 -16.79 2.63
CA MET A 90 -11.92 -15.47 2.56
C MET A 90 -12.49 -15.28 1.15
N ARG A 91 -13.78 -15.55 1.00
CA ARG A 91 -14.46 -15.49 -0.31
C ARG A 91 -15.27 -14.22 -0.50
N ASN A 92 -15.64 -13.51 0.56
CA ASN A 92 -16.48 -12.33 0.41
C ASN A 92 -15.61 -11.13 0.08
N GLN A 93 -16.04 -10.32 -0.87
CA GLN A 93 -15.41 -9.05 -1.19
C GLN A 93 -16.46 -7.97 -1.39
N ALA A 94 -16.13 -6.73 -1.07
CA ALA A 94 -16.95 -5.58 -1.46
C ALA A 94 -16.50 -5.13 -2.85
N SER A 95 -17.43 -5.09 -3.80
CA SER A 95 -17.18 -4.48 -5.11
C SER A 95 -16.99 -2.96 -4.91
N PRO A 96 -15.85 -2.37 -5.28
CA PRO A 96 -15.66 -0.92 -5.16
C PRO A 96 -16.62 -0.16 -6.08
N THR A 97 -16.92 -0.73 -7.25
CA THR A 97 -17.74 -0.09 -8.29
C THR A 97 -19.23 -0.18 -7.99
N SER A 98 -19.67 -1.30 -7.42
CA SER A 98 -21.11 -1.55 -7.22
C SER A 98 -21.55 -1.52 -5.76
N GLY A 99 -20.62 -1.51 -4.80
CA GLY A 99 -20.91 -1.53 -3.36
C GLY A 99 -21.49 -2.85 -2.85
N PHE A 100 -21.77 -3.82 -3.74
CA PHE A 100 -22.36 -5.11 -3.37
C PHE A 100 -21.29 -6.14 -3.02
N ALA A 101 -21.66 -7.06 -2.13
CA ALA A 101 -20.87 -8.24 -1.83
C ALA A 101 -20.77 -9.13 -3.07
N GLN A 102 -19.55 -9.48 -3.48
CA GLN A 102 -19.27 -10.47 -4.50
C GLN A 102 -18.43 -11.59 -3.88
N SER A 103 -18.49 -12.78 -4.47
CA SER A 103 -17.55 -13.84 -4.11
C SER A 103 -16.31 -13.76 -5.00
N ILE A 104 -15.12 -13.78 -4.41
CA ILE A 104 -13.87 -14.05 -5.13
C ILE A 104 -13.54 -15.52 -4.97
N THR A 105 -13.39 -16.22 -6.09
CA THR A 105 -13.00 -17.62 -6.08
C THR A 105 -11.51 -17.77 -5.91
N SER A 106 -10.67 -17.00 -6.61
CA SER A 106 -9.21 -16.95 -6.47
C SER A 106 -8.69 -15.62 -7.06
N VAL A 107 -7.40 -15.32 -6.91
CA VAL A 107 -6.77 -14.24 -7.69
C VAL A 107 -6.84 -14.60 -9.19
N PRO A 108 -7.33 -13.71 -10.08
CA PRO A 108 -7.46 -14.00 -11.50
C PRO A 108 -6.12 -14.28 -12.20
N SER A 109 -6.17 -15.01 -13.32
CA SER A 109 -5.00 -15.20 -14.20
C SER A 109 -4.46 -13.85 -14.68
N GLY A 110 -3.13 -13.71 -14.75
CA GLY A 110 -2.47 -12.47 -15.15
C GLY A 110 -2.50 -11.36 -14.08
N LYS A 111 -3.10 -11.60 -12.91
CA LYS A 111 -3.15 -10.64 -11.81
C LYS A 111 -2.37 -11.12 -10.58
N LYS A 112 -2.04 -10.19 -9.69
CA LYS A 112 -1.57 -10.42 -8.33
C LYS A 112 -2.40 -9.55 -7.38
N PHE A 113 -2.65 -10.05 -6.17
CA PHE A 113 -3.25 -9.26 -5.09
C PHE A 113 -2.19 -8.85 -4.07
N LEU A 114 -1.94 -7.55 -3.95
CA LEU A 114 -0.98 -6.96 -3.03
C LEU A 114 -1.71 -6.55 -1.76
N VAL A 115 -1.49 -7.27 -0.66
CA VAL A 115 -2.13 -6.97 0.62
C VAL A 115 -1.37 -5.84 1.30
N THR A 116 -2.09 -4.78 1.64
CA THR A 116 -1.54 -3.59 2.29
C THR A 116 -2.09 -3.38 3.69
N MET A 117 -3.19 -4.02 4.06
CA MET A 117 -3.73 -3.93 5.41
C MET A 117 -4.49 -5.20 5.78
N VAL A 118 -4.33 -5.62 7.02
CA VAL A 118 -5.15 -6.66 7.65
C VAL A 118 -5.73 -6.10 8.94
N GLU A 119 -7.05 -6.12 9.05
CA GLU A 119 -7.79 -5.71 10.24
C GLU A 119 -8.53 -6.93 10.81
N CYS A 120 -8.46 -7.10 12.13
CA CYS A 120 -9.13 -8.16 12.86
C CYS A 120 -9.93 -7.57 14.03
N VAL A 121 -11.18 -7.98 14.15
CA VAL A 121 -12.13 -7.49 15.16
C VAL A 121 -12.79 -8.69 15.85
N ALA A 122 -12.75 -8.70 17.18
CA ALA A 122 -13.56 -9.62 17.98
C ALA A 122 -15.05 -9.32 17.74
N ARG A 123 -15.84 -10.35 17.44
CA ARG A 123 -17.24 -10.18 17.04
C ARG A 123 -18.21 -10.37 18.19
N ASP A 124 -17.87 -11.23 19.14
CA ASP A 124 -18.81 -11.56 20.19
C ASP A 124 -18.81 -10.41 21.22
N GLU A 125 -20.00 -10.05 21.71
CA GLU A 125 -20.20 -8.84 22.54
C GLU A 125 -19.72 -9.00 23.99
N GLN A 126 -18.93 -10.06 24.27
CA GLN A 126 -18.42 -10.32 25.60
C GLN A 126 -17.11 -9.54 25.82
N PRO A 127 -16.99 -8.80 26.93
CA PRO A 127 -15.78 -8.07 27.26
C PRO A 127 -14.63 -9.02 27.63
N ASN A 128 -13.39 -8.61 27.34
CA ASN A 128 -12.15 -9.35 27.65
C ASN A 128 -11.93 -10.69 26.94
N GLU A 129 -12.64 -10.99 25.85
CA GLU A 129 -12.34 -12.20 25.08
C GLU A 129 -11.06 -12.01 24.26
N PHE A 130 -10.08 -12.88 24.49
CA PHE A 130 -8.84 -12.91 23.71
C PHE A 130 -9.05 -13.62 22.37
N PHE A 131 -8.28 -13.21 21.36
CA PHE A 131 -8.16 -13.93 20.10
C PHE A 131 -6.72 -14.05 19.60
N TYR A 132 -6.49 -15.12 18.83
CA TYR A 132 -5.29 -15.34 18.03
C TYR A 132 -5.69 -15.83 16.64
N ALA A 133 -5.28 -15.08 15.62
CA ALA A 133 -5.65 -15.32 14.24
C ALA A 133 -4.43 -15.30 13.32
N CYS A 134 -4.58 -15.90 12.14
CA CYS A 134 -3.60 -15.85 11.08
C CYS A 134 -4.29 -15.60 9.74
N VAL A 135 -3.68 -14.75 8.91
CA VAL A 135 -4.02 -14.59 7.49
C VAL A 135 -2.86 -15.12 6.65
N SER A 136 -3.16 -15.90 5.61
CA SER A 136 -2.16 -16.53 4.75
C SER A 136 -2.69 -16.78 3.34
N PRO A 137 -1.83 -16.74 2.30
CA PRO A 137 -2.20 -17.25 0.99
C PRO A 137 -2.39 -18.77 1.03
N SER A 138 -3.27 -19.28 0.17
CA SER A 138 -3.53 -20.71 -0.02
C SER A 138 -3.42 -21.10 -1.49
N ARG A 139 -3.01 -22.33 -1.77
CA ARG A 139 -3.01 -22.96 -3.10
C ARG A 139 -4.16 -23.94 -3.31
N SER A 140 -5.01 -24.08 -2.30
CA SER A 140 -6.10 -25.03 -2.31
C SER A 140 -7.39 -24.33 -1.91
N PRO A 141 -8.50 -24.62 -2.60
CA PRO A 141 -9.81 -24.20 -2.17
C PRO A 141 -10.35 -25.08 -1.01
N PHE A 142 -9.55 -26.02 -0.49
CA PHE A 142 -9.93 -26.97 0.56
C PHE A 142 -9.26 -26.62 1.89
N THR A 143 -9.95 -26.98 2.99
CA THR A 143 -9.74 -26.38 4.31
C THR A 143 -8.55 -26.95 5.11
N ASP A 144 -7.82 -27.92 4.57
CA ASP A 144 -6.84 -28.75 5.28
C ASP A 144 -5.41 -28.65 4.73
N GLN A 145 -5.19 -27.94 3.62
CA GLN A 145 -3.89 -27.85 2.94
C GLN A 145 -3.21 -26.47 3.02
N PHE A 146 -3.41 -25.73 4.11
CA PHE A 146 -2.82 -24.38 4.32
C PHE A 146 -1.36 -24.41 4.82
N GLY A 147 -0.71 -25.56 4.71
CA GLY A 147 0.72 -25.68 4.93
C GLY A 147 1.51 -25.02 3.80
N LEU A 148 2.52 -24.22 4.17
CA LEU A 148 3.75 -23.97 3.41
C LEU A 148 3.95 -22.66 2.63
N ARG A 149 3.10 -21.63 2.73
CA ARG A 149 3.43 -20.31 2.14
C ARG A 149 3.67 -19.26 3.23
N ASN A 150 4.92 -18.78 3.28
CA ASN A 150 5.25 -17.47 3.83
C ASN A 150 5.00 -16.39 2.76
N PRO A 151 4.62 -15.18 3.16
CA PRO A 151 4.44 -14.73 4.54
C PRO A 151 3.08 -15.12 5.15
N ARG A 152 3.06 -15.24 6.48
CA ARG A 152 1.85 -15.36 7.32
C ARG A 152 1.78 -14.14 8.23
N ILE A 153 0.59 -13.59 8.39
CA ILE A 153 0.35 -12.46 9.29
C ILE A 153 -0.44 -12.98 10.48
N TYR A 154 0.20 -13.00 11.64
CA TYR A 154 -0.45 -13.34 12.89
C TYR A 154 -0.97 -12.08 13.57
N LEU A 155 -2.20 -12.15 14.06
CA LEU A 155 -2.86 -11.08 14.80
C LEU A 155 -3.33 -11.62 16.14
N SER A 156 -3.18 -10.84 17.20
CA SER A 156 -3.69 -11.16 18.52
C SER A 156 -4.24 -9.91 19.17
N GLY A 157 -5.33 -10.05 19.91
CA GLY A 157 -5.95 -8.94 20.60
C GLY A 157 -6.97 -9.43 21.60
N ASN A 158 -7.79 -8.50 22.07
CA ASN A 158 -8.96 -8.81 22.88
C ASN A 158 -10.14 -7.91 22.46
N SER A 159 -11.35 -8.26 22.88
CA SER A 159 -12.56 -7.48 22.56
C SER A 159 -12.60 -6.07 23.17
N ASN A 160 -11.74 -5.77 24.16
CA ASN A 160 -11.71 -4.47 24.82
C ASN A 160 -10.80 -3.43 24.13
N ASN A 161 -9.80 -3.89 23.38
CA ASN A 161 -8.80 -3.02 22.76
C ASN A 161 -9.24 -2.52 21.38
N GLY A 162 -10.46 -2.84 20.94
CA GLY A 162 -10.95 -2.52 19.61
C GLY A 162 -10.35 -3.41 18.52
N ASN A 163 -10.09 -2.83 17.36
CA ASN A 163 -9.54 -3.55 16.21
C ASN A 163 -8.01 -3.74 16.34
N THR A 164 -7.53 -4.91 15.95
CA THR A 164 -6.09 -5.13 15.72
C THR A 164 -5.81 -4.93 14.24
N VAL A 165 -4.96 -3.96 13.91
CA VAL A 165 -4.67 -3.60 12.51
C VAL A 165 -3.17 -3.69 12.24
N VAL A 166 -2.82 -4.32 11.13
CA VAL A 166 -1.47 -4.36 10.58
C VAL A 166 -1.49 -3.64 9.24
N HIS A 167 -0.60 -2.65 9.06
CA HIS A 167 -0.48 -1.88 7.82
C HIS A 167 0.89 -2.12 7.17
N ALA A 168 0.88 -2.27 5.86
CA ALA A 168 2.04 -2.06 5.02
C ALA A 168 2.48 -0.61 5.13
N ASN A 169 3.79 -0.39 5.10
CA ASN A 169 4.35 0.95 4.93
C ASN A 169 4.88 1.07 3.49
N ARG A 170 6.08 0.56 3.24
CA ARG A 170 6.75 0.67 1.93
C ARG A 170 6.68 -0.58 1.07
N THR A 171 6.31 -1.72 1.65
CA THR A 171 6.23 -3.02 0.96
C THR A 171 4.91 -3.68 1.33
N PRO A 172 4.33 -4.51 0.44
CA PRO A 172 3.08 -5.18 0.74
C PRO A 172 3.32 -6.14 1.91
N LEU A 173 2.32 -6.32 2.77
CA LEU A 173 2.40 -7.30 3.85
C LEU A 173 2.51 -8.72 3.28
N MET A 174 1.84 -8.96 2.14
CA MET A 174 1.95 -10.19 1.38
C MET A 174 1.50 -9.99 -0.08
N THR A 175 1.99 -10.86 -0.95
CA THR A 175 1.56 -10.94 -2.36
C THR A 175 0.88 -12.28 -2.59
N ILE A 176 -0.32 -12.26 -3.17
CA ILE A 176 -1.07 -13.45 -3.54
C ILE A 176 -1.06 -13.56 -5.06
N HIS A 177 -0.62 -14.71 -5.57
CA HIS A 177 -0.43 -14.95 -7.00
C HIS A 177 -1.73 -15.39 -7.68
N ALA A 178 -1.79 -15.24 -9.01
CA ALA A 178 -2.82 -15.84 -9.84
C ALA A 178 -3.08 -17.31 -9.49
N GLY A 179 -4.36 -17.65 -9.35
CA GLY A 179 -4.82 -18.98 -8.95
C GLY A 179 -4.76 -19.26 -7.45
N ASP A 180 -3.98 -18.49 -6.67
CA ASP A 180 -3.95 -18.64 -5.21
C ASP A 180 -5.18 -17.95 -4.56
N TRP A 181 -5.46 -18.35 -3.33
CA TRP A 181 -6.56 -17.90 -2.49
C TRP A 181 -6.02 -17.16 -1.26
N LEU A 182 -6.92 -16.46 -0.57
CA LEU A 182 -6.67 -15.93 0.75
C LEU A 182 -7.43 -16.75 1.79
N ALA A 183 -6.75 -17.09 2.87
CA ALA A 183 -7.30 -17.89 3.94
C ALA A 183 -7.02 -17.28 5.30
N VAL A 184 -7.91 -17.61 6.22
CA VAL A 184 -7.89 -17.14 7.59
C VAL A 184 -8.03 -18.31 8.53
N TRP A 185 -7.35 -18.23 9.66
CA TRP A 185 -7.42 -19.20 10.73
C TRP A 185 -7.68 -18.45 12.02
N ASN A 186 -8.65 -18.93 12.79
CA ASN A 186 -8.89 -18.48 14.15
C ASN A 186 -8.55 -19.64 15.10
N SER A 187 -7.61 -19.41 16.01
CA SER A 187 -7.14 -20.43 16.95
C SER A 187 -8.29 -21.03 17.74
N SER A 188 -8.22 -22.34 18.03
CA SER A 188 -9.12 -23.00 18.96
C SER A 188 -8.97 -22.49 20.41
N ASN A 189 -7.91 -21.73 20.69
CA ASN A 189 -7.68 -21.08 21.98
C ASN A 189 -8.28 -19.66 22.03
N SER A 190 -8.76 -19.12 20.91
CA SER A 190 -9.51 -17.87 20.93
C SER A 190 -10.84 -18.07 21.67
N GLN A 191 -11.33 -17.01 22.30
CA GLN A 191 -12.59 -17.05 23.06
C GLN A 191 -13.77 -16.47 22.27
N THR A 192 -13.50 -15.90 21.09
CA THR A 192 -14.47 -15.14 20.30
C THR A 192 -14.40 -15.53 18.83
N SER A 193 -15.52 -15.38 18.12
CA SER A 193 -15.53 -15.37 16.67
C SER A 193 -14.95 -14.06 16.13
N LEU A 194 -14.38 -14.10 14.93
CA LEU A 194 -13.66 -12.95 14.36
C LEU A 194 -14.30 -12.45 13.08
N ARG A 195 -14.30 -11.13 12.92
CA ARG A 195 -14.39 -10.47 11.63
C ARG A 195 -12.99 -10.07 11.19
N ILE A 196 -12.60 -10.48 9.99
CA ILE A 196 -11.27 -10.20 9.44
C ILE A 196 -11.45 -9.54 8.07
N VAL A 197 -10.81 -8.40 7.87
CA VAL A 197 -10.85 -7.61 6.63
C VAL A 197 -9.42 -7.46 6.11
N VAL A 198 -9.22 -7.83 4.86
CA VAL A 198 -7.95 -7.73 4.16
C VAL A 198 -8.13 -6.77 3.01
N THR A 199 -7.32 -5.72 3.01
CA THR A 199 -7.36 -4.64 2.02
C THR A 199 -6.07 -4.64 1.21
N GLY A 200 -6.21 -4.34 -0.07
CA GLY A 200 -5.10 -4.33 -0.99
C GLY A 200 -5.48 -3.91 -2.40
N PHE A 201 -4.61 -4.25 -3.33
CA PHE A 201 -4.72 -3.88 -4.73
C PHE A 201 -4.55 -5.09 -5.62
N MET A 202 -5.48 -5.29 -6.56
CA MET A 202 -5.32 -6.21 -7.67
C MET A 202 -4.56 -5.49 -8.77
N VAL A 203 -3.40 -6.03 -9.15
CA VAL A 203 -2.49 -5.44 -10.15
C VAL A 203 -2.19 -6.46 -11.23
N ASP A 204 -1.74 -5.99 -12.40
CA ASP A 204 -1.17 -6.89 -13.41
C ASP A 204 0.08 -7.59 -12.88
N ALA A 205 0.25 -8.86 -13.23
CA ALA A 205 1.33 -9.68 -12.69
C ALA A 205 2.72 -9.13 -13.02
N ASP A 206 2.85 -8.45 -14.16
CA ASP A 206 4.12 -7.86 -14.63
C ASP A 206 4.34 -6.43 -14.09
N ALA A 207 3.32 -5.81 -13.49
CA ALA A 207 3.35 -4.45 -12.97
C ALA A 207 3.71 -4.35 -11.48
N THR A 208 4.23 -5.43 -10.87
CA THR A 208 4.52 -5.39 -9.42
C THR A 208 5.65 -4.45 -9.05
N ASP A 209 6.61 -4.29 -9.94
CA ASP A 209 7.75 -3.44 -9.68
C ASP A 209 7.30 -1.97 -9.69
N ASP A 210 6.35 -1.57 -10.53
CA ASP A 210 5.80 -0.20 -10.57
C ASP A 210 5.08 0.25 -9.29
N TYR A 211 4.60 -0.69 -8.46
CA TYR A 211 3.85 -0.37 -7.24
C TYR A 211 4.75 -0.15 -6.02
N PHE A 212 5.96 -0.73 -6.04
CA PHE A 212 6.90 -0.68 -4.92
C PHE A 212 8.34 -0.31 -5.34
N SER A 213 8.55 0.11 -6.58
CA SER A 213 9.83 0.61 -7.09
C SER A 213 10.16 1.95 -6.43
N TYR A 214 11.37 2.01 -5.88
CA TYR A 214 12.02 3.22 -5.37
C TYR A 214 12.54 4.09 -6.51
#